data_AF-A0A3C1GG57-F1
#
_entry.id   AF-A0A3C1GG57-F1
#
_cell.length_a   1.000
_cell.length_b   1.000
_cell.length_c   1.000
_cell.angle_alpha   90.00
_cell.angle_beta   90.00
_cell.angle_gamma   90.00
#
_symmetry.space_group_name_H-M   'P 1'
#
loop_
_entity.id
_entity.type
_entity.pdbx_description
1 polymer ?
#
loop_
_entity_poly.entity_id
_entity_poly.type
_entity_poly.pdbx_seq_one_letter_code
_entity_poly.pdbx_strand_id
1 'polypeptide(L)'
;MSSFGTVTLKEVRAMLETCAPGHVFRAHGVHYFLVAFHGQTFPSLPTGPHGKGNPDIQVGVVRRMAKRLGILACAIRELQL
;
A
#
# COMPACT_ATOMS: atom_id res chain seq x y z
N MET A 1 -4.10 -16.77 9.56
CA MET A 1 -4.14 -15.34 9.95
C MET A 1 -5.30 -14.68 9.23
N SER A 2 -6.35 -14.44 9.98
CA SER A 2 -7.64 -13.89 9.53
C SER A 2 -7.41 -12.54 8.86
N SER A 3 -7.79 -12.41 7.59
CA SER A 3 -7.56 -11.23 6.74
C SER A 3 -8.53 -10.07 7.01
N PHE A 4 -8.99 -9.92 8.25
CA PHE A 4 -10.02 -8.95 8.63
C PHE A 4 -9.34 -7.73 9.25
N GLY A 5 -9.54 -6.56 8.64
CA GLY A 5 -9.01 -5.31 9.13
C GLY A 5 -8.77 -4.30 8.02
N THR A 6 -8.63 -3.05 8.42
CA THR A 6 -8.21 -1.95 7.57
C THR A 6 -6.99 -1.28 8.16
N VAL A 7 -6.11 -0.80 7.29
CA VAL A 7 -5.00 0.08 7.64
C VAL A 7 -5.15 1.38 6.89
N THR A 8 -4.77 2.48 7.51
CA THR A 8 -4.89 3.78 6.90
C THR A 8 -3.84 3.95 5.79
N LEU A 9 -4.16 4.78 4.79
CA LEU A 9 -3.20 5.13 3.75
C LEU A 9 -1.87 5.70 4.30
N LYS A 10 -1.92 6.46 5.39
CA LYS A 10 -0.74 6.97 6.10
C LYS A 10 0.16 5.84 6.62
N GLU A 11 -0.43 4.82 7.25
CA GLU A 11 0.32 3.65 7.72
C GLU A 11 0.91 2.86 6.54
N VAL A 12 0.16 2.72 5.45
CA VAL A 12 0.68 2.10 4.22
C VAL A 12 1.88 2.88 3.67
N ARG A 13 1.81 4.22 3.65
CA ARG A 13 2.94 5.04 3.21
C ARG A 13 4.14 4.89 4.14
N ALA A 14 3.93 4.96 5.46
CA ALA A 14 5.01 4.77 6.44
C ALA A 14 5.68 3.39 6.28
N MET A 15 4.88 2.34 6.08
CA MET A 15 5.40 1.00 5.78
C MET A 15 6.23 0.98 4.49
N LEU A 16 5.80 1.68 3.43
CA LEU A 16 6.55 1.74 2.17
C LEU A 16 7.88 2.49 2.31
N GLU A 17 7.95 3.55 3.11
CA GLU A 17 9.22 4.25 3.40
C GLU A 17 10.23 3.31 4.08
N THR A 18 9.78 2.46 5.00
CA THR A 18 10.63 1.50 5.70
C THR A 18 10.97 0.26 4.86
N CYS A 19 9.97 -0.33 4.19
CA CYS A 19 10.08 -1.63 3.53
C CYS A 19 10.47 -1.57 2.05
N ALA A 20 10.28 -0.42 1.41
CA ALA A 20 10.56 -0.19 0.00
C ALA A 20 11.25 1.18 -0.20
N PRO A 21 12.46 1.37 0.35
CA PRO A 21 13.17 2.65 0.23
C PRO A 21 13.45 2.96 -1.24
N GLY A 22 12.97 4.12 -1.71
CA GLY A 22 13.04 4.49 -3.13
C GLY A 22 11.85 4.03 -3.98
N HIS A 23 10.76 3.56 -3.36
CA HIS A 23 9.50 3.33 -4.07
C HIS A 23 8.97 4.63 -4.70
N VAL A 24 8.33 4.50 -5.87
CA VAL A 24 7.60 5.59 -6.49
C VAL A 24 6.15 5.51 -6.06
N PHE A 25 5.65 6.59 -5.48
CA PHE A 25 4.27 6.73 -5.05
C PHE A 25 3.62 7.91 -5.77
N ARG A 26 2.71 7.66 -6.72
CA ARG A 26 2.09 8.73 -7.53
C ARG A 26 0.61 8.52 -7.77
N ALA A 27 -0.13 9.62 -7.94
CA ALA A 27 -1.54 9.55 -8.31
C ALA A 27 -1.72 8.83 -9.65
N HIS A 28 -2.74 7.99 -9.75
CA HIS A 28 -3.11 7.22 -10.92
C HIS A 28 -4.62 7.32 -11.12
N GLY A 29 -5.01 8.31 -11.93
CA GLY A 29 -6.41 8.70 -12.08
C GLY A 29 -6.96 9.41 -10.83
N VAL A 30 -8.28 9.34 -10.67
CA VAL A 30 -9.02 10.15 -9.67
C VAL A 30 -9.11 9.45 -8.30
N HIS A 31 -8.99 8.11 -8.26
CA HIS A 31 -9.31 7.30 -7.07
C HIS A 31 -8.20 6.34 -6.63
N TYR A 32 -7.07 6.29 -7.35
CA TYR A 32 -6.00 5.33 -7.08
C TYR A 32 -4.62 5.97 -7.08
N PHE A 33 -3.73 5.38 -6.29
CA PHE A 33 -2.29 5.58 -6.32
C PHE A 33 -1.65 4.39 -7.02
N LEU A 34 -0.62 4.71 -7.80
CA LEU A 34 0.33 3.74 -8.32
C LEU A 34 1.55 3.73 -7.41
N VAL A 35 1.89 2.52 -6.95
CA VAL A 35 3.11 2.24 -6.20
C VAL A 35 4.04 1.40 -7.07
N ALA A 36 5.27 1.84 -7.29
CA ALA A 36 6.27 1.09 -8.04
C ALA A 36 7.54 0.89 -7.22
N PHE A 37 8.11 -0.30 -7.28
CA PHE A 37 9.37 -0.64 -6.61
C PHE A 37 10.05 -1.80 -7.33
N HIS A 38 11.36 -1.72 -7.56
CA HIS A 38 12.17 -2.78 -8.16
C HIS A 38 11.57 -3.38 -9.46
N GLY A 39 11.10 -2.51 -10.37
CA GLY A 39 10.50 -2.93 -11.65
C GLY A 39 9.08 -3.52 -11.54
N GLN A 40 8.53 -3.64 -10.32
CA GLN A 40 7.15 -4.04 -10.08
C GLN A 40 6.25 -2.83 -9.85
N THR A 41 4.98 -2.94 -10.23
CA THR A 41 4.00 -1.85 -10.12
C THR A 41 2.66 -2.34 -9.58
N PHE A 42 2.06 -1.60 -8.67
CA PHE A 42 0.73 -1.84 -8.12
C PHE A 42 -0.14 -0.58 -8.37
N PRO A 43 -1.06 -0.61 -9.36
CA PRO A 43 -1.76 0.60 -9.83
C PRO A 43 -3.10 0.90 -9.11
N SER A 44 -3.45 0.12 -8.09
CA SER A 44 -4.81 0.07 -7.53
C SER A 44 -4.85 0.31 -6.02
N LEU A 45 -3.91 1.09 -5.47
CA LEU A 45 -3.96 1.48 -4.06
C LEU A 45 -5.01 2.60 -3.89
N PRO A 46 -6.05 2.45 -3.06
CA PRO A 46 -7.11 3.45 -2.95
C PRO A 46 -6.61 4.81 -2.40
N THR A 47 -7.00 5.92 -3.03
CA THR A 47 -6.73 7.28 -2.53
C THR A 47 -7.84 7.84 -1.65
N GLY A 48 -9.00 7.18 -1.64
CA GLY A 48 -10.25 7.73 -1.08
C GLY A 48 -11.01 8.60 -2.10
N PRO A 49 -12.15 9.17 -1.71
CA PRO A 49 -12.99 10.01 -2.58
C PRO A 49 -12.17 11.17 -3.18
N HIS A 50 -12.15 11.27 -4.51
CA HIS A 50 -11.49 12.35 -5.28
C HIS A 50 -10.04 12.67 -4.88
N GLY A 51 -9.24 11.66 -4.52
CA GLY A 51 -7.83 11.85 -4.19
C GLY A 51 -7.57 12.64 -2.89
N LYS A 52 -8.63 12.94 -2.12
CA LYS A 52 -8.55 13.71 -0.87
C LYS A 52 -9.02 12.83 0.29
N GLY A 53 -8.06 12.19 0.97
CA GLY A 53 -8.35 11.44 2.18
C GLY A 53 -7.18 10.64 2.73
N ASN A 54 -7.37 10.12 3.94
CA ASN A 54 -6.59 9.04 4.52
C ASN A 54 -7.51 7.81 4.63
N PRO A 55 -7.86 7.16 3.51
CA PRO A 55 -8.84 6.09 3.52
C PRO A 55 -8.34 4.89 4.32
N ASP A 56 -9.30 4.16 4.87
CA ASP A 56 -9.11 2.81 5.38
C ASP A 56 -8.98 1.83 4.22
N ILE A 57 -7.85 1.15 4.13
CA ILE A 57 -7.50 0.21 3.08
C ILE A 57 -7.54 -1.18 3.65
N GLN A 58 -8.29 -2.08 3.02
CA GLN A 58 -8.36 -3.47 3.44
C GLN A 58 -6.96 -4.12 3.46
N VAL A 59 -6.66 -4.84 4.54
CA VAL A 59 -5.38 -5.56 4.70
C VAL A 59 -5.11 -6.51 3.53
N GLY A 60 -6.15 -7.12 2.95
CA GLY A 60 -6.02 -7.97 1.75
C GLY A 60 -5.50 -7.22 0.51
N VAL A 61 -5.80 -5.92 0.36
CA VAL A 61 -5.24 -5.07 -0.70
C VAL A 61 -3.76 -4.82 -0.43
N VAL A 62 -3.42 -4.46 0.81
CA VAL A 62 -2.03 -4.18 1.21
C VAL A 62 -1.15 -5.43 1.09
N ARG A 63 -1.62 -6.60 1.51
CA ARG A 63 -0.90 -7.87 1.31
C ARG A 63 -0.69 -8.20 -0.16
N ARG A 64 -1.67 -7.97 -1.02
CA ARG A 64 -1.52 -8.15 -2.48
C ARG A 64 -0.47 -7.19 -3.06
N MET A 65 -0.50 -5.92 -2.65
CA MET A 65 0.51 -4.93 -3.03
C MET A 65 1.89 -5.37 -2.57
N ALA A 66 2.06 -5.66 -1.28
CA ALA A 66 3.34 -6.03 -0.69
C ALA A 66 3.91 -7.32 -1.30
N LYS A 67 3.05 -8.31 -1.61
CA LYS A 67 3.45 -9.53 -2.33
C LYS A 67 3.96 -9.21 -3.74
N ARG A 68 3.26 -8.34 -4.48
CA ARG A 68 3.67 -7.95 -5.83
C ARG A 68 4.97 -7.16 -5.85
N LEU A 69 5.19 -6.30 -4.86
CA LEU A 69 6.40 -5.49 -4.72
C LEU A 69 7.57 -6.28 -4.09
N GLY A 70 7.35 -7.53 -3.66
CA GLY A 70 8.39 -8.36 -3.03
C GLY A 70 8.73 -7.98 -1.58
N ILE A 71 7.90 -7.17 -0.92
CA ILE A 71 8.15 -6.62 0.43
C ILE A 71 7.24 -7.23 1.52
N LEU A 72 6.54 -8.33 1.20
CA LEU A 72 5.50 -8.90 2.07
C LEU A 72 6.00 -9.20 3.50
N ALA A 73 7.19 -9.80 3.64
CA ALA A 73 7.72 -10.13 4.96
C ALA A 73 7.96 -8.90 5.84
N CYS A 74 8.47 -7.81 5.24
CA CYS A 74 8.64 -6.54 5.94
C CYS A 74 7.27 -5.91 6.27
N ALA A 75 6.35 -5.88 5.30
CA ALA A 75 5.02 -5.31 5.50
C ALA A 75 4.23 -5.99 6.63
N ILE A 76 4.33 -7.31 6.78
CA ILE A 76 3.70 -8.06 7.89
C ILE A 76 4.30 -7.62 9.23
N ARG A 77 5.61 -7.41 9.31
CA ARG A 77 6.28 -6.96 10.54
C ARG A 77 5.88 -5.54 10.92
N GLU A 78 5.91 -4.61 9.95
CA GLU A 78 5.65 -3.18 10.22
C GLU A 78 4.17 -2.89 10.53
N LEU A 79 3.24 -3.58 9.86
CA LEU A 79 1.80 -3.33 10.02
C LEU A 79 1.09 -4.39 10.90
N GLN A 80 1.85 -5.33 11.47
CA GLN A 80 1.33 -6.44 12.29
C GLN A 80 0.18 -7.21 11.61
N LEU A 81 0.26 -7.39 10.27
CA LEU A 81 -0.82 -7.93 9.42
C LEU A 81 -1.06 -9.43 9.58
#